data_AF-W0FJE1-F1
#
_entry.id   AF-W0FJE1-F1
#
_cell.length_a   1.000
_cell.length_b   1.000
_cell.length_c   1.000
_cell.angle_alpha   90.00
_cell.angle_beta   90.00
_cell.angle_gamma   90.00
#
_symmetry.space_group_name_H-M   'P 1'
#
loop_
_entity.id
_entity.type
_entity.pdbx_description
1 polymer ?
#
loop_
_entity_poly.entity_id
_entity_poly.type
_entity_poly.pdbx_seq_one_letter_code
_entity_poly.pdbx_strand_id
1 'polypeptide(L)'
;MSGGKKVWKLAAKILGALFAFVLLVLTAVSLILAKPQPAQKEQSSVRQPIAASPAIEIQSEQDLVRLISAFPAPVMSFMSGSGMTFVSAVSSDITVAGGFGRIATLYWQTADGIPLILQSIYPSDALSLLESGYHFSAVLGPTLFGSQSVRMEKGDSIRIHTTTDQALYVLILPRSLSSGIPSLCRSLQLFTVHSDE
;
A
#
# COMPACT_ATOMS: atom_id res chain seq x y z
N MET A 1 45.20 59.41 -18.20
CA MET A 1 44.70 58.03 -18.43
C MET A 1 43.57 57.64 -17.45
N SER A 2 42.41 58.33 -17.46
CA SER A 2 41.30 58.10 -16.49
C SER A 2 39.98 57.62 -17.14
N GLY A 3 39.84 57.73 -18.47
CA GLY A 3 38.60 57.39 -19.19
C GLY A 3 38.33 55.89 -19.35
N GLY A 4 39.36 55.08 -19.68
CA GLY A 4 39.17 53.65 -19.99
C GLY A 4 38.64 52.80 -18.83
N LYS A 5 39.05 53.10 -17.59
CA LYS A 5 38.56 52.38 -16.39
C LYS A 5 37.09 52.69 -16.07
N LYS A 6 36.60 53.89 -16.43
CA LYS A 6 35.20 54.28 -16.22
C LYS A 6 34.29 53.62 -17.25
N VAL A 7 34.71 53.58 -18.52
CA VAL A 7 33.98 52.90 -19.60
C VAL A 7 33.89 51.40 -19.36
N TRP A 8 34.97 50.76 -18.91
CA TRP A 8 34.95 49.32 -18.59
C TRP A 8 34.01 48.99 -17.41
N LYS A 9 33.97 49.84 -16.37
CA LYS A 9 33.02 49.67 -15.25
C LYS A 9 31.56 49.86 -15.67
N LEU A 10 31.28 50.77 -16.61
CA LEU A 10 29.95 50.96 -17.18
C LEU A 10 29.55 49.76 -18.06
N ALA A 11 30.45 49.28 -18.92
CA ALA A 11 30.21 48.10 -19.73
C ALA A 11 29.98 46.84 -18.87
N ALA A 12 30.74 46.65 -17.79
CA ALA A 12 30.56 45.54 -16.86
C ALA A 12 29.22 45.60 -16.10
N LYS A 13 28.76 46.81 -15.74
CA LYS A 13 27.44 47.00 -15.12
C LYS A 13 26.29 46.70 -16.08
N ILE A 14 26.41 47.15 -17.33
CA ILE A 14 25.40 46.87 -18.37
C ILE A 14 25.36 45.36 -18.65
N LEU A 15 26.52 44.71 -18.77
CA LEU A 15 26.61 43.27 -18.99
C LEU A 15 26.04 42.48 -17.80
N GLY A 16 26.32 42.92 -16.56
CA GLY A 16 25.75 42.33 -15.35
C GLY A 16 24.23 42.50 -15.26
N ALA A 17 23.70 43.67 -15.63
CA ALA A 17 22.26 43.91 -15.69
C ALA A 17 21.57 43.07 -16.77
N LEU A 18 22.20 42.93 -17.94
CA LEU A 18 21.72 42.06 -19.02
C LEU A 18 21.70 40.59 -18.57
N PHE A 19 22.77 40.14 -17.90
CA PHE A 19 22.86 38.78 -17.38
C PHE A 19 21.78 38.50 -16.33
N ALA A 20 21.56 39.42 -15.39
CA ALA A 20 20.49 39.30 -14.40
C ALA A 20 19.10 39.26 -15.04
N PHE A 21 18.87 40.07 -16.08
CA PHE A 21 17.62 40.06 -16.83
C PHE A 21 17.39 38.72 -17.53
N VAL A 22 18.42 38.18 -18.21
CA VAL A 22 18.35 36.85 -18.84
C VAL A 22 18.06 35.77 -17.80
N LEU A 23 18.69 35.82 -16.62
CA LEU A 23 18.46 34.86 -15.54
C LEU A 23 17.04 34.92 -15.00
N LEU A 24 16.46 36.12 -14.89
CA LEU A 24 15.08 36.35 -14.47
C LEU A 24 14.08 35.81 -15.50
N VAL A 25 14.35 36.03 -16.79
CA VAL A 25 13.54 35.46 -17.87
C VAL A 25 13.61 33.93 -17.86
N LEU A 26 14.79 33.34 -17.67
CA LEU A 26 14.95 31.89 -17.61
C LEU A 26 14.26 31.26 -16.39
N THR A 27 14.29 31.92 -15.23
CA THR A 27 13.53 31.45 -14.05
C THR A 27 12.03 31.61 -14.26
N ALA A 28 11.56 32.72 -14.82
CA ALA A 28 10.15 32.92 -15.15
C ALA A 28 9.64 31.86 -16.15
N VAL A 29 10.42 31.56 -17.19
CA VAL A 29 10.12 30.49 -18.15
C VAL A 29 10.11 29.12 -17.46
N SER A 30 11.08 28.83 -16.58
CA SER A 30 11.13 27.58 -15.82
C SER A 30 9.92 27.42 -14.90
N LEU A 31 9.44 28.49 -14.26
CA LEU A 31 8.23 28.49 -13.43
C LEU A 31 6.95 28.27 -14.26
N ILE A 32 6.90 28.81 -15.48
CA ILE A 32 5.77 28.62 -16.39
C ILE A 32 5.76 27.20 -16.97
N LEU A 33 6.94 26.62 -17.29
CA LEU A 33 7.05 25.23 -17.73
C LEU A 33 6.88 24.23 -16.58
N ALA A 34 7.23 24.61 -15.35
CA ALA A 34 6.93 23.86 -14.13
C ALA A 34 5.47 23.96 -13.71
N LYS A 35 4.55 24.32 -14.63
CA LYS A 35 3.13 24.02 -14.43
C LYS A 35 3.05 22.55 -14.04
N PRO A 36 2.44 22.21 -12.88
CA PRO A 36 2.20 20.83 -12.55
C PRO A 36 1.44 20.26 -13.74
N GLN A 37 2.07 19.33 -14.44
CA GLN A 37 1.41 18.52 -15.44
C GLN A 37 0.10 18.10 -14.77
N PRO A 38 -1.08 18.48 -15.31
CA PRO A 38 -2.34 18.12 -14.66
C PRO A 38 -2.21 16.63 -14.50
N ALA A 39 -2.19 16.18 -13.23
CA ALA A 39 -1.83 14.83 -12.86
C ALA A 39 -2.47 13.97 -13.93
N GLN A 40 -1.62 13.39 -14.80
CA GLN A 40 -2.09 12.46 -15.79
C GLN A 40 -2.90 11.54 -14.92
N LYS A 41 -4.24 11.58 -15.08
CA LYS A 41 -5.11 10.78 -14.25
C LYS A 41 -4.53 9.42 -14.53
N GLU A 42 -3.73 8.91 -13.59
CA GLU A 42 -3.54 7.49 -13.46
C GLU A 42 -4.99 7.09 -13.43
N GLN A 43 -5.41 6.53 -14.55
CA GLN A 43 -6.68 5.90 -14.63
C GLN A 43 -6.43 4.76 -13.66
N SER A 44 -6.63 5.05 -12.37
CA SER A 44 -6.91 4.07 -11.35
C SER A 44 -7.90 3.22 -12.11
N SER A 45 -7.47 2.04 -12.50
CA SER A 45 -8.38 1.03 -12.98
C SER A 45 -9.35 0.93 -11.83
N VAL A 46 -10.46 1.69 -11.89
CA VAL A 46 -11.53 1.64 -10.90
C VAL A 46 -12.08 0.26 -11.13
N ARG A 47 -11.46 -0.70 -10.44
CA ARG A 47 -11.74 -2.11 -10.62
C ARG A 47 -13.19 -2.24 -10.22
N GLN A 48 -14.00 -2.76 -11.15
CA GLN A 48 -15.43 -2.56 -11.05
C GLN A 48 -15.94 -3.09 -9.71
N PRO A 49 -16.82 -2.34 -9.03
CA PRO A 49 -17.44 -2.78 -7.81
C PRO A 49 -18.14 -4.11 -8.06
N ILE A 50 -18.09 -5.01 -7.08
CA ILE A 50 -18.75 -6.31 -7.20
C ILE A 50 -20.24 -6.19 -6.85
N ALA A 51 -21.03 -7.14 -7.34
CA ALA A 51 -22.39 -7.34 -6.87
C ALA A 51 -22.38 -7.88 -5.44
N ALA A 52 -23.40 -7.50 -4.66
CA ALA A 52 -23.55 -7.98 -3.29
C ALA A 52 -23.65 -9.51 -3.25
N SER A 53 -22.97 -10.11 -2.28
CA SER A 53 -22.82 -11.54 -2.08
C SER A 53 -23.00 -11.88 -0.59
N PRO A 54 -23.52 -13.08 -0.27
CA PRO A 54 -23.69 -13.49 1.12
C PRO A 54 -22.34 -13.64 1.83
N ALA A 55 -22.32 -13.36 3.14
CA ALA A 55 -21.13 -13.58 3.96
C ALA A 55 -20.80 -15.08 4.04
N ILE A 56 -19.51 -15.40 4.05
CA ILE A 56 -18.99 -16.76 4.22
C ILE A 56 -18.22 -16.78 5.53
N GLU A 57 -18.61 -17.66 6.44
CA GLU A 57 -17.90 -17.92 7.68
C GLU A 57 -17.46 -19.38 7.70
N ILE A 58 -16.22 -19.61 8.11
CA ILE A 58 -15.62 -20.94 8.23
C ILE A 58 -14.85 -21.05 9.55
N GLN A 59 -14.87 -22.24 10.13
CA GLN A 59 -14.18 -22.58 11.38
C GLN A 59 -13.09 -23.65 11.18
N SER A 60 -12.99 -24.20 9.97
CA SER A 60 -12.00 -25.21 9.59
C SER A 60 -11.15 -24.72 8.43
N GLU A 61 -9.85 -24.99 8.47
CA GLU A 61 -8.92 -24.67 7.37
C GLU A 61 -9.26 -25.44 6.09
N GLN A 62 -9.89 -26.62 6.21
CA GLN A 62 -10.33 -27.43 5.06
C GLN A 62 -11.38 -26.70 4.22
N ASP A 63 -12.17 -25.84 4.84
CA ASP A 63 -13.20 -25.05 4.17
C ASP A 63 -12.65 -23.75 3.57
N LEU A 64 -11.35 -23.45 3.75
CA LEU A 64 -10.74 -22.22 3.24
C LEU A 64 -10.85 -22.10 1.72
N VAL A 65 -10.83 -23.21 0.99
CA VAL A 65 -11.05 -23.24 -0.46
C VAL A 65 -12.39 -22.62 -0.85
N ARG A 66 -13.45 -22.81 -0.06
CA ARG A 66 -14.77 -22.20 -0.32
C ARG A 66 -14.70 -20.68 -0.24
N LEU A 67 -13.99 -20.15 0.75
CA LEU A 67 -13.80 -18.71 0.91
C LEU A 67 -12.94 -18.14 -0.23
N ILE A 68 -11.82 -18.81 -0.56
CA ILE A 68 -10.92 -18.39 -1.66
C ILE A 68 -11.68 -18.36 -2.99
N SER A 69 -12.50 -19.38 -3.27
CA SER A 69 -13.27 -19.48 -4.52
C SER A 69 -14.28 -18.36 -4.72
N ALA A 70 -14.80 -17.79 -3.62
CA ALA A 70 -15.82 -16.74 -3.65
C ALA A 70 -15.23 -15.32 -3.52
N PHE A 71 -13.93 -15.20 -3.22
CA PHE A 71 -13.27 -13.92 -3.10
C PHE A 71 -12.80 -13.41 -4.47
N PRO A 72 -13.00 -12.13 -4.82
CA PRO A 72 -12.73 -11.59 -6.17
C PRO A 72 -11.24 -11.43 -6.52
N ALA A 73 -10.34 -11.79 -5.61
CA ALA A 73 -8.89 -11.66 -5.72
C ALA A 73 -8.23 -12.84 -4.99
N PRO A 74 -6.90 -13.02 -5.09
CA PRO A 74 -6.21 -13.95 -4.22
C PRO A 74 -6.43 -13.61 -2.75
N VAL A 75 -6.48 -14.63 -1.91
CA VAL A 75 -6.58 -14.46 -0.45
C VAL A 75 -5.20 -14.72 0.14
N MET A 76 -4.72 -13.78 0.94
CA MET A 76 -3.52 -13.96 1.74
C MET A 76 -3.78 -14.93 2.89
N SER A 77 -2.98 -15.98 2.97
CA SER A 77 -3.00 -16.96 4.06
C SER A 77 -1.58 -17.46 4.36
N PHE A 78 -1.41 -18.21 5.45
CA PHE A 78 -0.15 -18.91 5.74
C PHE A 78 -0.01 -20.16 4.87
N MET A 79 1.24 -20.47 4.51
CA MET A 79 1.59 -21.71 3.82
C MET A 79 1.33 -22.93 4.73
N SER A 80 0.91 -24.03 4.13
CA SER A 80 0.82 -25.32 4.82
C SER A 80 2.18 -25.71 5.41
N GLY A 81 2.18 -26.17 6.66
CA GLY A 81 3.43 -26.50 7.38
C GLY A 81 4.18 -25.31 7.98
N SER A 82 3.63 -24.09 7.95
CA SER A 82 4.22 -22.89 8.59
C SER A 82 4.26 -22.93 10.13
N GLY A 83 3.61 -23.91 10.75
CA GLY A 83 3.45 -23.98 12.21
C GLY A 83 2.37 -23.05 12.76
N MET A 84 1.59 -22.39 11.89
CA MET A 84 0.45 -21.57 12.27
C MET A 84 -0.80 -22.44 12.40
N THR A 85 -1.65 -22.12 13.39
CA THR A 85 -2.92 -22.80 13.61
C THR A 85 -4.06 -21.92 13.13
N PHE A 86 -4.87 -22.42 12.19
CA PHE A 86 -6.08 -21.74 11.73
C PHE A 86 -7.14 -21.74 12.83
N VAL A 87 -7.81 -20.61 13.04
CA VAL A 87 -8.89 -20.49 14.02
C VAL A 87 -10.25 -20.34 13.33
N SER A 88 -10.38 -19.35 12.44
CA SER A 88 -11.61 -19.09 11.71
C SER A 88 -11.36 -18.09 10.58
N ALA A 89 -12.31 -17.95 9.68
CA ALA A 89 -12.30 -16.85 8.72
C ALA A 89 -13.70 -16.40 8.35
N VAL A 90 -13.81 -15.11 8.01
CA VAL A 90 -15.03 -14.48 7.54
C VAL A 90 -14.74 -13.70 6.27
N SER A 91 -15.57 -13.87 5.25
CA SER A 91 -15.61 -13.00 4.08
C SER A 91 -16.96 -12.30 4.01
N SER A 92 -16.93 -10.97 3.94
CA SER A 92 -18.14 -10.15 3.91
C SER A 92 -17.96 -8.92 3.02
N ASP A 93 -19.07 -8.45 2.47
CA ASP A 93 -19.08 -7.27 1.63
C ASP A 93 -19.10 -6.00 2.48
N ILE A 94 -18.52 -4.94 1.94
CA ILE A 94 -18.46 -3.63 2.57
C ILE A 94 -18.70 -2.56 1.52
N THR A 95 -19.41 -1.51 1.89
CA THR A 95 -19.63 -0.37 0.99
C THR A 95 -18.33 0.40 0.75
N VAL A 96 -18.04 0.65 -0.52
CA VAL A 96 -16.93 1.48 -1.00
C VAL A 96 -17.46 2.50 -2.02
N ALA A 97 -16.63 3.47 -2.39
CA ALA A 97 -17.01 4.42 -3.44
C ALA A 97 -17.33 3.66 -4.74
N GLY A 98 -18.55 3.84 -5.25
CA GLY A 98 -19.00 3.23 -6.51
C GLY A 98 -19.69 1.86 -6.39
N GLY A 99 -19.73 1.22 -5.21
CA GLY A 99 -20.49 -0.03 -5.01
C GLY A 99 -20.01 -0.83 -3.79
N PHE A 100 -19.80 -2.14 -3.97
CA PHE A 100 -19.32 -3.02 -2.91
C PHE A 100 -17.87 -3.44 -3.13
N GLY A 101 -17.10 -3.40 -2.05
CA GLY A 101 -15.85 -4.11 -1.88
C GLY A 101 -16.08 -5.36 -1.02
N ARG A 102 -15.02 -6.13 -0.80
CA ARG A 102 -15.07 -7.34 0.00
C ARG A 102 -13.84 -7.46 0.89
N ILE A 103 -14.04 -7.90 2.12
CA ILE A 103 -12.96 -8.19 3.07
C ILE A 103 -13.03 -9.65 3.44
N ALA A 104 -11.91 -10.37 3.26
CA ALA A 104 -11.66 -11.67 3.86
C ALA A 104 -10.75 -11.47 5.08
N THR A 105 -11.25 -11.77 6.27
CA THR A 105 -10.49 -11.73 7.54
C THR A 105 -10.26 -13.16 8.01
N LEU A 106 -9.01 -13.58 8.10
CA LEU A 106 -8.60 -14.89 8.61
C LEU A 106 -7.92 -14.71 9.96
N TYR A 107 -8.33 -15.50 10.94
CA TYR A 107 -7.78 -15.54 12.29
C TYR A 107 -6.87 -16.75 12.43
N TRP A 108 -5.64 -16.49 12.85
CA TRP A 108 -4.58 -17.48 13.02
C TRP A 108 -3.96 -17.35 14.41
N GLN A 109 -3.26 -18.39 14.84
CA GLN A 109 -2.44 -18.37 16.04
C GLN A 109 -1.05 -18.95 15.76
N THR A 110 -0.04 -18.44 16.47
CA THR A 110 1.26 -19.11 16.54
C THR A 110 1.15 -20.44 17.28
N ALA A 111 2.21 -21.25 17.25
CA ALA A 111 2.33 -22.45 18.08
C ALA A 111 2.15 -22.17 19.59
N ASP A 112 2.49 -20.96 20.04
CA ASP A 112 2.33 -20.51 21.43
C ASP A 112 0.92 -19.93 21.72
N GLY A 113 -0.02 -20.01 20.77
CA GLY A 113 -1.38 -19.50 20.92
C GLY A 113 -1.53 -17.99 20.78
N ILE A 114 -0.50 -17.28 20.32
CA ILE A 114 -0.55 -15.82 20.14
C ILE A 114 -1.39 -15.53 18.88
N PRO A 115 -2.41 -14.66 18.94
CA PRO A 115 -3.30 -14.40 17.80
C PRO A 115 -2.66 -13.49 16.75
N LEU A 116 -2.97 -13.78 15.48
CA LEU A 116 -2.67 -12.95 14.32
C LEU A 116 -3.91 -12.85 13.42
N ILE A 117 -4.03 -11.75 12.71
CA ILE A 117 -5.12 -11.51 11.77
C ILE A 117 -4.53 -11.23 10.39
N LEU A 118 -5.04 -11.92 9.39
CA LEU A 118 -4.77 -11.64 7.99
C LEU A 118 -6.03 -11.05 7.36
N GLN A 119 -5.90 -9.97 6.60
CA GLN A 119 -6.98 -9.42 5.80
C GLN A 119 -6.57 -9.34 4.33
N SER A 120 -7.49 -9.76 3.46
CA SER A 120 -7.45 -9.47 2.03
C SER A 120 -8.63 -8.57 1.71
N ILE A 121 -8.36 -7.40 1.13
CA ILE A 121 -9.33 -6.33 0.92
C ILE A 121 -9.40 -6.01 -0.57
N TYR A 122 -10.59 -6.14 -1.13
CA TYR A 122 -10.91 -5.76 -2.50
C TYR A 122 -11.87 -4.57 -2.52
N PRO A 123 -11.71 -3.58 -3.41
CA PRO A 123 -10.59 -3.41 -4.36
C PRO A 123 -9.29 -2.99 -3.66
N SER A 124 -8.16 -3.05 -4.38
CA SER A 124 -6.82 -2.82 -3.82
C SER A 124 -6.55 -1.38 -3.37
N ASP A 125 -7.32 -0.42 -3.88
CA ASP A 125 -7.28 1.00 -3.53
C ASP A 125 -8.15 1.37 -2.32
N ALA A 126 -8.84 0.40 -1.71
CA ALA A 126 -9.72 0.59 -0.57
C ALA A 126 -8.97 0.79 0.77
N LEU A 127 -7.93 1.64 0.77
CA LEU A 127 -7.14 1.98 1.97
C LEU A 127 -7.96 2.61 3.09
N SER A 128 -9.11 3.23 2.77
CA SER A 128 -10.06 3.77 3.74
C SER A 128 -10.71 2.70 4.63
N LEU A 129 -10.64 1.43 4.23
CA LEU A 129 -11.15 0.30 5.01
C LEU A 129 -10.16 -0.18 6.08
N LEU A 130 -8.93 0.30 6.05
CA LEU A 130 -7.95 0.00 7.09
C LEU A 130 -8.37 0.64 8.41
N GLU A 131 -8.17 -0.10 9.51
CA GLU A 131 -8.46 0.42 10.84
C GLU A 131 -7.70 1.72 11.13
N SER A 132 -8.37 2.71 11.73
CA SER A 132 -7.76 3.98 12.10
C SER A 132 -6.95 3.89 13.43
N GLY A 133 -6.11 4.90 13.67
CA GLY A 133 -5.32 5.02 14.90
C GLY A 133 -3.95 4.32 14.87
N TYR A 134 -3.55 3.77 13.73
CA TYR A 134 -2.18 3.32 13.50
C TYR A 134 -1.29 4.48 13.08
N HIS A 135 -0.07 4.51 13.59
CA HIS A 135 0.95 5.52 13.27
C HIS A 135 2.09 4.90 12.48
N PHE A 136 2.68 5.68 11.57
CA PHE A 136 3.81 5.23 10.76
C PHE A 136 5.01 4.88 11.64
N SER A 137 5.67 3.75 11.36
CA SER A 137 6.91 3.35 12.03
C SER A 137 8.11 3.70 11.16
N ALA A 138 9.20 4.18 11.76
CA ALA A 138 10.46 4.39 11.05
C ALA A 138 11.13 3.08 10.60
N VAL A 139 10.67 1.94 11.12
CA VAL A 139 11.12 0.61 10.71
C VAL A 139 10.38 0.20 9.43
N LEU A 140 11.13 -0.08 8.37
CA LEU A 140 10.56 -0.57 7.12
C LEU A 140 9.87 -1.93 7.33
N GLY A 141 8.74 -2.12 6.65
CA GLY A 141 8.11 -3.43 6.57
C GLY A 141 8.90 -4.38 5.67
N PRO A 142 8.77 -5.72 5.86
CA PRO A 142 9.35 -6.68 4.94
C PRO A 142 8.67 -6.61 3.56
N THR A 143 9.36 -6.98 2.49
CA THR A 143 8.72 -7.12 1.18
C THR A 143 7.65 -8.22 1.24
N LEU A 144 6.46 -7.93 0.74
CA LEU A 144 5.34 -8.86 0.63
C LEU A 144 4.89 -8.92 -0.83
N PHE A 145 4.84 -10.12 -1.40
CA PHE A 145 4.34 -10.36 -2.77
C PHE A 145 5.01 -9.48 -3.84
N GLY A 146 6.33 -9.26 -3.70
CA GLY A 146 7.11 -8.43 -4.62
C GLY A 146 6.98 -6.91 -4.39
N SER A 147 6.16 -6.48 -3.44
CA SER A 147 5.91 -5.07 -3.12
C SER A 147 6.45 -4.68 -1.75
N GLN A 148 6.93 -3.44 -1.62
CA GLN A 148 7.35 -2.90 -0.33
C GLN A 148 6.13 -2.74 0.57
N SER A 149 6.17 -3.32 1.77
CA SER A 149 5.08 -3.15 2.73
C SER A 149 5.31 -1.94 3.63
N VAL A 150 4.20 -1.41 4.14
CA VAL A 150 4.15 -0.33 5.11
C VAL A 150 3.88 -0.93 6.49
N ARG A 151 4.77 -0.62 7.43
CA ARG A 151 4.61 -0.96 8.84
C ARG A 151 4.03 0.22 9.60
N MET A 152 2.98 -0.03 10.36
CA MET A 152 2.37 0.93 11.26
C MET A 152 2.10 0.29 12.62
N GLU A 153 2.04 1.10 13.67
CA GLU A 153 1.93 0.63 15.06
C GLU A 153 0.81 1.37 15.80
N LYS A 154 0.10 0.65 16.69
CA LYS A 154 -0.98 1.16 17.55
C LYS A 154 -0.95 0.43 18.89
N GLY A 155 -0.43 1.09 19.93
CA GLY A 155 -0.29 0.46 21.26
C GLY A 155 0.54 -0.83 21.20
N ASP A 156 -0.10 -1.95 21.52
CA ASP A 156 0.50 -3.29 21.48
C ASP A 156 0.25 -4.02 20.14
N SER A 157 -0.26 -3.34 19.11
CA SER A 157 -0.51 -3.94 17.79
C SER A 157 0.40 -3.35 16.72
N ILE A 158 0.85 -4.23 15.81
CA ILE A 158 1.59 -3.89 14.59
C ILE A 158 0.73 -4.29 13.40
N ARG A 159 0.58 -3.37 12.46
CA ARG A 159 0.00 -3.62 11.14
C ARG A 159 1.07 -3.54 10.07
N ILE A 160 1.13 -4.54 9.23
CA ILE A 160 1.93 -4.56 8.01
C ILE A 160 0.96 -4.68 6.85
N HIS A 161 1.02 -3.78 5.88
CA HIS A 161 0.16 -3.88 4.71
C HIS A 161 0.89 -3.57 3.42
N THR A 162 0.41 -4.14 2.33
CA THR A 162 0.89 -3.85 0.99
C THR A 162 -0.28 -3.89 0.01
N THR A 163 -0.19 -3.07 -1.03
CA THR A 163 -1.19 -3.00 -2.10
C THR A 163 -0.62 -3.67 -3.34
N THR A 164 -1.40 -4.56 -3.96
CA THR A 164 -1.11 -5.13 -5.27
C THR A 164 -2.09 -4.57 -6.31
N ASP A 165 -1.98 -5.02 -7.56
CA ASP A 165 -2.96 -4.75 -8.60
C ASP A 165 -4.33 -5.42 -8.33
N GLN A 166 -4.38 -6.43 -7.45
CA GLN A 166 -5.58 -7.23 -7.20
C GLN A 166 -6.29 -6.90 -5.89
N ALA A 167 -5.56 -6.80 -4.79
CA ALA A 167 -6.10 -6.51 -3.48
C ALA A 167 -5.08 -5.80 -2.57
N LEU A 168 -5.59 -5.27 -1.47
CA LEU A 168 -4.83 -4.77 -0.33
C LEU A 168 -4.72 -5.89 0.70
N TYR A 169 -3.49 -6.22 1.08
CA TYR A 169 -3.19 -7.30 2.02
C TYR A 169 -2.67 -6.75 3.33
N VAL A 170 -3.20 -7.23 4.44
CA VAL A 170 -2.93 -6.70 5.78
C VAL A 170 -2.64 -7.83 6.75
N LEU A 171 -1.52 -7.74 7.44
CA LEU A 171 -1.15 -8.59 8.56
C LEU A 171 -1.22 -7.73 9.83
N ILE A 172 -1.96 -8.19 10.83
CA ILE A 172 -2.05 -7.57 12.16
C ILE A 172 -1.56 -8.59 13.20
N LEU A 173 -0.60 -8.17 14.03
CA LEU A 173 0.02 -9.00 15.06
C LEU A 173 0.37 -8.18 16.31
N PRO A 174 0.46 -8.80 17.50
CA PRO A 174 0.88 -8.12 18.71
C PRO A 174 2.38 -7.77 18.67
N ARG A 175 2.77 -6.70 19.36
CA ARG A 175 4.14 -6.18 19.37
C ARG A 175 5.17 -7.19 19.91
N SER A 176 4.73 -8.14 20.74
CA SER A 176 5.52 -9.27 21.22
C SER A 176 6.13 -10.11 20.08
N LEU A 177 5.51 -10.14 18.90
CA LEU A 177 5.98 -10.86 17.71
C LEU A 177 6.88 -10.02 16.78
N SER A 178 7.23 -8.79 17.17
CA SER A 178 7.91 -7.83 16.27
C SER A 178 9.25 -8.31 15.71
N SER A 179 10.02 -9.09 16.46
CA SER A 179 11.30 -9.66 16.00
C SER A 179 11.10 -10.79 14.97
N GLY A 180 9.96 -11.49 15.03
CA GLY A 180 9.61 -12.59 14.13
C GLY A 180 8.94 -12.16 12.83
N ILE A 181 8.61 -10.88 12.67
CA ILE A 181 7.93 -10.33 11.48
C ILE A 181 8.52 -10.82 10.16
N PRO A 182 9.85 -10.75 9.91
CA PRO A 182 10.41 -11.19 8.63
C PRO A 182 10.15 -12.68 8.35
N SER A 183 10.17 -13.53 9.37
CA SER A 183 9.90 -14.96 9.23
C SER A 183 8.42 -15.24 8.99
N LEU A 184 7.53 -14.57 9.74
CA LEU A 184 6.09 -14.64 9.56
C LEU A 184 5.67 -14.19 8.16
N CYS A 185 6.25 -13.10 7.65
CA CYS A 185 5.94 -12.61 6.32
C CYS A 185 6.44 -13.52 5.20
N ARG A 186 7.52 -14.28 5.42
CA ARG A 186 8.01 -15.28 4.44
C ARG A 186 7.11 -16.52 4.35
N SER A 187 6.34 -16.83 5.38
CA SER A 187 5.39 -17.93 5.37
C SER A 187 4.00 -17.54 4.86
N LEU A 188 3.81 -16.29 4.42
CA LEU A 188 2.58 -15.83 3.78
C LEU A 188 2.60 -16.09 2.28
N GLN A 189 1.46 -16.51 1.75
CA GLN A 189 1.26 -16.73 0.32
C GLN A 189 -0.12 -16.21 -0.11
N LEU A 190 -0.21 -15.85 -1.39
CA LEU A 190 -1.47 -15.53 -2.04
C LEU A 190 -2.06 -16.81 -2.65
N PHE A 191 -3.25 -17.18 -2.21
CA PHE A 191 -3.96 -18.35 -2.71
C PHE A 191 -5.05 -17.93 -3.69
N THR A 192 -5.05 -18.57 -4.85
CA THR A 192 -6.12 -18.50 -5.83
C THR A 192 -6.66 -19.89 -6.07
N VAL A 193 -7.94 -20.01 -6.39
CA VAL A 193 -8.40 -21.22 -7.07
C VAL A 193 -8.03 -21.03 -8.53
N HIS A 194 -7.12 -21.86 -9.04
CA HIS A 194 -6.93 -21.98 -10.48
C HIS A 194 -8.26 -22.50 -11.05
N SER A 195 -8.99 -21.65 -11.75
CA SER A 195 -9.93 -22.11 -12.75
C SER A 195 -9.10 -22.65 -13.89
N ASP A 196 -8.83 -23.96 -13.86
CA ASP A 196 -8.43 -24.71 -15.06
C ASP A 196 -9.60 -24.58 -16.05
N GLU A 197 -9.49 -23.63 -16.98
CA GLU A 197 -10.21 -23.64 -18.26
C GLU A 197 -9.35 -24.34 -19.32
#